data_AF-A0A9E8ZD57-F1
#
_entry.id   AF-A0A9E8ZD57-F1
#
_cell.length_a   1.000
_cell.length_b   1.000
_cell.length_c   1.000
_cell.angle_alpha   90.00
_cell.angle_beta   90.00
_cell.angle_gamma   90.00
#
_symmetry.space_group_name_H-M   'P 1'
#
loop_
_entity.id
_entity.type
_entity.pdbx_description
1 polymer ?
#
loop_
_entity_poly.entity_id
_entity_poly.type
_entity_poly.pdbx_seq_one_letter_code
_entity_poly.pdbx_strand_id
1 'polypeptide(L)'
;MFSVSRWSFAGVTLLTAGLAAGAIAPFVTIHSSTVLAQTNGDPFPDIQGHWARPFIRVLANEGIVRGYLDGTYRPEQAVSRDEFAALVNQAFDQEPVRQIEGGSVYQDVPEGYWADEAIEAAYQQGFMTGYPGGFFQPNQPIAKVDALMSLSRNLNLPGAAGSTEQATSEPTATASETARPATRRQATARPLMFPLAMTALMQPVLSIPQEQSPTSTAAQPDTVAATQTEQPQEAESIATPASRLVADYYVDADQIPQHAVGDVAAATEAGLVVNHPEPNVLEPNQPVSRGEMAAILHQALVYQNRLEPLPAEEPAANYIVGR
;
A
#
# COMPACT_ATOMS: atom_id res chain seq x y z
N MET A 1 3.70 19.59 -69.41
CA MET A 1 2.79 20.68 -69.84
C MET A 1 2.64 21.60 -68.63
N PHE A 2 2.93 22.90 -68.65
CA PHE A 2 3.11 23.82 -69.78
C PHE A 2 4.38 24.69 -69.64
N SER A 3 4.86 25.20 -70.79
CA SER A 3 5.72 26.39 -70.90
C SER A 3 4.85 27.66 -70.59
N VAL A 4 5.31 28.90 -70.39
CA VAL A 4 6.29 29.65 -71.18
C VAL A 4 6.75 30.91 -70.45
N SER A 5 7.98 31.37 -70.77
CA SER A 5 8.38 32.76 -71.14
C SER A 5 7.85 34.01 -70.42
N ARG A 6 8.54 35.16 -70.43
CA ARG A 6 9.95 35.61 -70.63
C ARG A 6 9.88 37.14 -70.51
N TRP A 7 10.91 37.81 -70.00
CA TRP A 7 11.56 38.95 -70.67
C TRP A 7 12.81 39.43 -69.92
N SER A 8 13.96 39.28 -70.59
CA SER A 8 15.14 40.16 -70.50
C SER A 8 14.85 41.40 -71.40
N PHE A 9 15.50 42.56 -71.39
CA PHE A 9 16.81 43.10 -70.96
C PHE A 9 16.61 44.63 -70.69
N ALA A 10 17.49 45.46 -70.11
CA ALA A 10 18.75 45.34 -69.35
C ALA A 10 19.00 46.71 -68.66
N GLY A 11 20.02 46.83 -67.80
CA GLY A 11 20.38 48.12 -67.18
C GLY A 11 21.51 48.05 -66.16
N VAL A 12 22.76 47.90 -66.61
CA VAL A 12 23.95 47.96 -65.73
C VAL A 12 24.40 49.41 -65.58
N THR A 13 24.47 49.89 -64.33
CA THR A 13 25.43 50.94 -63.95
C THR A 13 25.87 50.77 -62.50
N LEU A 14 27.19 50.73 -62.27
CA LEU A 14 27.79 50.90 -60.94
C LEU A 14 27.51 52.33 -60.42
N LEU A 15 27.40 52.53 -59.10
CA LEU A 15 28.50 52.97 -58.21
C LEU A 15 27.96 53.31 -56.78
N THR A 16 28.90 53.55 -55.85
CA THR A 16 28.75 54.21 -54.53
C THR A 16 28.06 53.46 -53.39
N ALA A 17 28.88 52.66 -52.69
CA ALA A 17 29.17 52.78 -51.26
C ALA A 17 28.06 53.27 -50.30
N GLY A 18 27.57 52.37 -49.46
CA GLY A 18 26.78 52.66 -48.26
C GLY A 18 27.02 51.57 -47.19
N LEU A 19 28.16 51.64 -46.50
CA LEU A 19 28.59 50.63 -45.53
C LEU A 19 27.88 50.84 -44.17
N ALA A 20 26.61 50.46 -44.10
CA ALA A 20 25.84 50.46 -42.86
C ALA A 20 26.04 49.12 -42.11
N ALA A 21 26.94 49.10 -41.12
CA ALA A 21 27.17 47.95 -40.26
C ALA A 21 25.99 47.75 -39.28
N GLY A 22 24.90 47.14 -39.75
CA GLY A 22 23.82 46.66 -38.91
C GLY A 22 24.27 45.42 -38.13
N ALA A 23 24.67 45.61 -36.87
CA ALA A 23 25.02 44.50 -35.98
C ALA A 23 23.76 43.68 -35.64
N ILE A 24 23.57 42.55 -36.32
CA ILE A 24 22.53 41.59 -36.01
C ILE A 24 22.97 40.83 -34.74
N ALA A 25 22.59 41.34 -33.58
CA ALA A 25 22.79 40.61 -32.33
C ALA A 25 21.97 39.32 -32.37
N PRO A 26 22.57 38.12 -32.20
CA PRO A 26 21.79 36.90 -32.06
C PRO A 26 20.97 36.99 -30.77
N PHE A 27 19.64 36.87 -30.89
CA PHE A 27 18.76 36.79 -29.74
C PHE A 27 18.97 35.44 -29.06
N VAL A 28 19.89 35.40 -28.09
CA VAL A 28 20.10 34.21 -27.27
C VAL A 28 18.88 34.07 -26.37
N THR A 29 17.99 33.14 -26.71
CA THR A 29 16.90 32.72 -25.82
C THR A 29 17.52 32.01 -24.63
N ILE A 30 17.83 32.77 -23.59
CA ILE A 30 18.20 32.24 -22.28
C ILE A 30 16.94 31.59 -21.71
N HIS A 31 16.79 30.29 -21.93
CA HIS A 31 15.89 29.50 -21.10
C HIS A 31 16.42 29.63 -19.68
N SER A 32 15.69 30.36 -18.85
CA SER A 32 16.00 30.47 -17.44
C SER A 32 15.63 29.13 -16.80
N SER A 33 16.56 28.18 -16.85
CA SER A 33 16.58 27.07 -15.91
C SER A 33 16.76 27.69 -14.54
N THR A 34 15.64 27.94 -13.86
CA THR A 34 15.65 28.27 -12.44
C THR A 34 16.18 27.04 -11.72
N VAL A 35 17.50 27.00 -11.55
CA VAL A 35 18.12 26.19 -10.51
C VAL A 35 17.59 26.77 -9.21
N LEU A 36 16.56 26.13 -8.67
CA LEU A 36 16.11 26.40 -7.31
C LEU A 36 17.33 26.11 -6.42
N ALA A 37 17.93 27.18 -5.90
CA ALA A 37 19.01 27.04 -4.94
C ALA A 37 18.47 26.23 -3.76
N GLN A 38 19.17 25.15 -3.39
CA GLN A 38 18.78 24.34 -2.24
C GLN A 38 18.67 25.26 -1.02
N THR A 39 17.44 25.47 -0.55
CA THR A 39 17.19 26.27 0.64
C THR A 39 17.68 25.46 1.84
N ASN A 40 18.71 25.96 2.53
CA ASN A 40 19.22 25.38 3.79
C ASN A 40 18.24 25.55 4.98
N GLY A 41 16.94 25.46 4.73
CA GLY A 41 15.85 25.53 5.70
C GLY A 41 14.87 24.39 5.46
N ASP A 42 14.05 24.06 6.47
CA ASP A 42 13.05 23.02 6.33
C ASP A 42 11.99 23.40 5.26
N PRO A 43 11.53 22.43 4.44
CA PRO A 43 10.53 22.67 3.40
C PRO A 43 9.16 23.09 3.95
N PHE A 44 8.90 22.79 5.23
CA PHE A 44 7.65 23.08 5.93
C PHE A 44 7.96 23.69 7.31
N PRO A 45 7.20 24.69 7.79
CA PRO A 45 7.48 25.37 9.06
C PRO A 45 7.08 24.54 10.28
N ASP A 46 6.07 23.68 10.13
CA ASP A 46 5.42 22.89 11.20
C ASP A 46 6.12 21.56 11.51
N ILE A 47 7.19 21.20 10.79
CA ILE A 47 8.05 20.05 11.11
C ILE A 47 9.24 20.43 12.00
N GLN A 48 9.40 21.71 12.38
CA GLN A 48 10.51 22.14 13.24
C GLN A 48 10.40 21.52 14.64
N GLY A 49 11.43 20.78 15.05
CA GLY A 49 11.43 20.02 16.31
C GLY A 49 10.62 18.72 16.28
N HIS A 50 9.91 18.40 15.19
CA HIS A 50 9.17 17.15 15.03
C HIS A 50 10.12 15.97 14.80
N TRP A 51 9.84 14.81 15.40
CA TRP A 51 10.72 13.63 15.34
C TRP A 51 10.92 13.10 13.90
N ALA A 52 9.87 13.13 13.07
CA ALA A 52 9.93 12.64 11.69
C ALA A 52 10.56 13.66 10.69
N ARG A 53 10.97 14.84 11.15
CA ARG A 53 11.57 15.92 10.34
C ARG A 53 12.65 15.46 9.35
N PRO A 54 13.65 14.61 9.71
CA PRO A 54 14.66 14.18 8.74
C PRO A 54 14.06 13.32 7.62
N PHE A 55 13.18 12.37 7.91
CA PHE A 55 12.50 11.57 6.88
C PHE A 55 11.67 12.45 5.94
N ILE A 56 10.86 13.36 6.50
CA ILE A 56 10.02 14.29 5.73
C ILE A 56 10.89 15.18 4.82
N ARG A 57 12.02 15.68 5.31
CA ARG A 57 12.91 16.55 4.52
C ARG A 57 13.51 15.82 3.33
N VAL A 58 13.98 14.58 3.51
CA VAL A 58 14.52 13.77 2.41
C VAL A 58 13.43 13.52 1.36
N LEU A 59 12.26 13.00 1.78
CA LEU A 59 11.17 12.72 0.84
C LEU A 59 10.61 13.97 0.14
N ALA A 60 10.66 15.14 0.77
CA ALA A 60 10.22 16.40 0.15
C ALA A 60 11.23 16.91 -0.89
N ASN A 61 12.53 16.75 -0.63
CA ASN A 61 13.59 17.09 -1.58
C ASN A 61 13.54 16.22 -2.85
N GLU A 62 13.19 14.95 -2.69
CA GLU A 62 12.97 13.99 -3.78
C GLU A 62 11.59 14.15 -4.46
N GLY A 63 10.76 15.11 -4.02
CA GLY A 63 9.44 15.39 -4.58
C GLY A 63 8.36 14.33 -4.27
N ILE A 64 8.66 13.38 -3.39
CA ILE A 64 7.83 12.22 -3.05
C ILE A 64 6.68 12.62 -2.12
N VAL A 65 6.97 13.43 -1.10
CA VAL A 65 5.93 14.02 -0.23
C VAL A 65 5.78 15.51 -0.49
N ARG A 66 4.55 16.01 -0.36
CA ARG A 66 4.22 17.43 -0.53
C ARG A 66 3.37 17.93 0.63
N GLY A 67 3.54 19.21 0.95
CA GLY A 67 2.71 19.91 1.92
C GLY A 67 1.39 20.40 1.32
N TYR A 68 0.56 20.99 2.18
CA TYR A 68 -0.71 21.61 1.82
C TYR A 68 -0.51 23.00 1.20
N LEU A 69 -1.58 23.56 0.61
CA LEU A 69 -1.59 24.89 -0.02
C LEU A 69 -1.28 26.05 0.95
N ASP A 70 -1.38 25.82 2.27
CA ASP A 70 -0.99 26.76 3.32
C ASP A 70 0.51 26.69 3.68
N GLY A 71 1.27 25.81 3.04
CA GLY A 71 2.70 25.58 3.28
C GLY A 71 3.02 24.62 4.42
N THR A 72 2.02 24.03 5.08
CA THR A 72 2.24 23.06 6.18
C THR A 72 2.39 21.62 5.69
N TYR A 73 3.05 20.76 6.48
CA TYR A 73 3.10 19.32 6.22
C TYR A 73 2.01 18.52 6.96
N ARG A 74 1.66 19.00 8.16
CA ARG A 74 0.75 18.39 9.14
C ARG A 74 1.16 16.97 9.53
N PRO A 75 2.35 16.79 10.14
CA PRO A 75 2.88 15.45 10.42
C PRO A 75 1.97 14.63 11.34
N GLU A 76 1.27 15.25 12.29
CA GLU A 76 0.34 14.60 13.22
C GLU A 76 -1.04 14.26 12.61
N GLN A 77 -1.32 14.68 11.36
CA GLN A 77 -2.60 14.39 10.72
C GLN A 77 -2.59 12.94 10.19
N ALA A 78 -3.67 12.20 10.45
CA ALA A 78 -3.86 10.86 9.88
C ALA A 78 -3.91 10.90 8.34
N VAL A 79 -3.33 9.88 7.71
CA VAL A 79 -3.32 9.68 6.25
C VAL A 79 -4.62 9.00 5.81
N SER A 80 -5.33 9.58 4.84
CA SER A 80 -6.48 8.92 4.20
C SER A 80 -6.05 7.93 3.11
N ARG A 81 -6.92 6.99 2.74
CA ARG A 81 -6.62 5.93 1.77
C ARG A 81 -6.26 6.46 0.38
N ASP A 82 -6.83 7.58 -0.03
CA ASP A 82 -6.47 8.29 -1.27
C ASP A 82 -5.12 9.02 -1.18
N GLU A 83 -4.81 9.65 -0.04
CA GLU A 83 -3.46 10.15 0.24
C GLU A 83 -2.41 9.03 0.23
N PHE A 84 -2.72 7.86 0.80
CA PHE A 84 -1.83 6.70 0.74
C PHE A 84 -1.64 6.21 -0.70
N ALA A 85 -2.71 6.14 -1.52
CA ALA A 85 -2.61 5.81 -2.94
C ALA A 85 -1.69 6.79 -3.71
N ALA A 86 -1.86 8.09 -3.47
CA ALA A 86 -1.01 9.13 -4.05
C ALA A 86 0.46 9.01 -3.60
N LEU A 87 0.69 8.69 -2.34
CA LEU A 87 2.03 8.50 -1.78
C LEU A 87 2.74 7.27 -2.36
N VAL A 88 2.08 6.11 -2.45
CA VAL A 88 2.71 4.91 -3.02
C VAL A 88 2.94 5.05 -4.53
N ASN A 89 2.00 5.64 -5.28
CA ASN A 89 2.16 5.91 -6.71
C ASN A 89 3.31 6.91 -6.98
N GLN A 90 3.48 7.92 -6.12
CA GLN A 90 4.56 8.89 -6.25
C GLN A 90 5.92 8.32 -5.77
N ALA A 91 5.92 7.37 -4.83
CA ALA A 91 7.13 6.74 -4.30
C ALA A 91 7.62 5.57 -5.17
N PHE A 92 6.73 4.77 -5.75
CA PHE A 92 7.08 3.48 -6.38
C PHE A 92 6.55 3.38 -7.81
N ASP A 93 7.47 3.14 -8.74
CA ASP A 93 7.17 2.76 -10.11
C ASP A 93 7.24 1.23 -10.19
N GLN A 94 6.10 0.57 -9.99
CA GLN A 94 5.95 -0.89 -10.12
C GLN A 94 5.18 -1.23 -11.40
N GLU A 95 5.54 -2.36 -12.02
CA GLU A 95 4.81 -2.89 -13.17
C GLU A 95 3.37 -3.30 -12.76
N PRO A 96 2.34 -2.97 -13.56
CA PRO A 96 0.97 -3.40 -13.31
C PRO A 96 0.81 -4.92 -13.20
N VAL A 97 0.37 -5.40 -12.04
CA VAL A 97 0.02 -6.82 -11.78
C VAL A 97 -1.49 -7.09 -11.90
N ARG A 98 -2.32 -6.04 -12.03
CA ARG A 98 -3.76 -6.10 -12.31
C ARG A 98 -4.11 -5.18 -13.48
N GLN A 99 -5.24 -5.44 -14.13
CA GLN A 99 -5.77 -4.63 -15.24
C GLN A 99 -7.14 -4.08 -14.87
N ILE A 100 -7.47 -2.88 -15.37
CA ILE A 100 -8.79 -2.26 -15.27
C ILE A 100 -9.46 -2.39 -16.65
N GLU A 101 -10.61 -3.06 -16.73
CA GLU A 101 -11.47 -2.95 -17.90
C GLU A 101 -12.21 -1.60 -17.82
N GLY A 102 -12.10 -0.79 -18.87
CA GLY A 102 -12.25 0.67 -18.79
C GLY A 102 -13.55 1.21 -18.17
N GLY A 103 -13.38 2.19 -17.28
CA GLY A 103 -14.41 2.83 -16.45
C GLY A 103 -13.84 3.11 -15.06
N SER A 104 -14.54 3.87 -14.20
CA SER A 104 -14.10 4.04 -12.81
C SER A 104 -14.15 2.69 -12.07
N VAL A 105 -13.05 2.35 -11.40
CA VAL A 105 -12.91 1.11 -10.62
C VAL A 105 -13.88 1.06 -9.43
N TYR A 106 -14.25 2.22 -8.89
CA TYR A 106 -14.94 2.33 -7.60
C TYR A 106 -16.10 3.32 -7.63
N GLN A 107 -17.25 2.91 -7.08
CA GLN A 107 -18.51 3.67 -7.13
C GLN A 107 -18.47 4.99 -6.35
N ASP A 108 -17.56 5.12 -5.37
CA ASP A 108 -17.35 6.28 -4.52
C ASP A 108 -16.13 7.13 -4.94
N VAL A 109 -15.50 6.81 -6.07
CA VAL A 109 -14.46 7.63 -6.70
C VAL A 109 -15.06 8.26 -7.98
N PRO A 110 -15.48 9.54 -7.94
CA PRO A 110 -16.06 10.22 -9.10
C PRO A 110 -14.99 10.50 -10.17
N GLU A 111 -15.42 10.64 -11.42
CA GLU A 111 -14.55 11.03 -12.54
C GLU A 111 -13.91 12.40 -12.28
N GLY A 112 -12.59 12.52 -12.45
CA GLY A 112 -11.83 13.74 -12.14
C GLY A 112 -11.63 13.97 -10.64
N TYR A 113 -11.76 12.93 -9.81
CA TYR A 113 -11.32 12.99 -8.41
C TYR A 113 -9.80 13.19 -8.36
N TRP A 114 -9.31 14.02 -7.44
CA TRP A 114 -7.90 14.44 -7.42
C TRP A 114 -6.87 13.30 -7.33
N ALA A 115 -7.30 12.14 -6.82
CA ALA A 115 -6.50 10.93 -6.67
C ALA A 115 -6.97 9.77 -7.58
N ASP A 116 -7.82 10.00 -8.59
CA ASP A 116 -8.35 8.93 -9.45
C ASP A 116 -7.23 8.10 -10.11
N GLU A 117 -6.30 8.73 -10.82
CA GLU A 117 -5.12 8.10 -11.42
C GLU A 117 -4.25 7.38 -10.38
N ALA A 118 -4.07 7.97 -9.19
CA ALA A 118 -3.28 7.36 -8.13
C ALA A 118 -3.94 6.12 -7.50
N ILE A 119 -5.26 6.14 -7.35
CA ILE A 119 -6.07 5.01 -6.86
C ILE A 119 -6.06 3.87 -7.89
N GLU A 120 -6.18 4.20 -9.18
CA GLU A 120 -6.08 3.22 -10.26
C GLU A 120 -4.67 2.60 -10.33
N ALA A 121 -3.61 3.41 -10.29
CA ALA A 121 -2.23 2.94 -10.27
C ALA A 121 -1.94 2.06 -9.04
N ALA A 122 -2.29 2.52 -7.83
CA ALA A 122 -2.11 1.73 -6.61
C ALA A 122 -2.93 0.42 -6.60
N TYR A 123 -4.06 0.36 -7.30
CA TYR A 123 -4.80 -0.88 -7.53
C TYR A 123 -4.10 -1.79 -8.55
N GLN A 124 -3.65 -1.25 -9.68
CA GLN A 124 -2.97 -1.99 -10.74
C GLN A 124 -1.62 -2.57 -10.28
N GLN A 125 -0.82 -1.79 -9.56
CA GLN A 125 0.46 -2.19 -8.98
C GLN A 125 0.33 -3.14 -7.78
N GLY A 126 -0.88 -3.33 -7.26
CA GLY A 126 -1.16 -4.27 -6.18
C GLY A 126 -1.14 -3.68 -4.76
N PHE A 127 -0.59 -2.48 -4.57
CA PHE A 127 -0.50 -1.78 -3.29
C PHE A 127 -1.84 -1.70 -2.55
N MET A 128 -2.94 -1.45 -3.27
CA MET A 128 -4.25 -1.26 -2.65
C MET A 128 -5.32 -2.15 -3.28
N THR A 129 -6.40 -2.33 -2.53
CA THR A 129 -7.67 -2.87 -3.02
C THR A 129 -8.82 -2.09 -2.40
N GLY A 130 -9.94 -2.01 -3.10
CA GLY A 130 -11.21 -1.58 -2.54
C GLY A 130 -11.87 -2.67 -1.69
N TYR A 131 -13.00 -2.30 -1.11
CA TYR A 131 -13.89 -3.11 -0.28
C TYR A 131 -14.96 -3.83 -1.13
N PRO A 132 -15.58 -4.90 -0.59
CA PRO A 132 -16.72 -5.56 -1.23
C PRO A 132 -17.82 -4.59 -1.64
N GLY A 133 -18.41 -4.81 -2.81
CA GLY A 133 -19.37 -3.89 -3.42
C GLY A 133 -18.75 -2.80 -4.29
N GLY A 134 -17.43 -2.77 -4.46
CA GLY A 134 -16.77 -1.83 -5.39
C GLY A 134 -16.65 -0.42 -4.82
N PHE A 135 -16.28 -0.31 -3.55
CA PHE A 135 -16.02 0.96 -2.85
C PHE A 135 -14.53 1.08 -2.52
N PHE A 136 -13.93 2.25 -2.65
CA PHE A 136 -12.56 2.50 -2.24
C PHE A 136 -12.44 3.11 -0.84
N GLN A 137 -13.47 3.87 -0.42
CA GLN A 137 -13.51 4.68 0.80
C GLN A 137 -12.33 5.68 0.89
N PRO A 138 -12.18 6.61 -0.09
CA PRO A 138 -10.99 7.46 -0.22
C PRO A 138 -10.64 8.24 1.05
N ASN A 139 -11.64 8.89 1.66
CA ASN A 139 -11.45 9.73 2.86
C ASN A 139 -11.30 8.93 4.18
N GLN A 140 -11.33 7.59 4.15
CA GLN A 140 -11.14 6.79 5.36
C GLN A 140 -9.65 6.79 5.73
N PRO A 141 -9.28 7.02 7.01
CA PRO A 141 -7.90 6.87 7.46
C PRO A 141 -7.39 5.43 7.29
N ILE A 142 -6.15 5.26 6.85
CA ILE A 142 -5.53 3.93 6.73
C ILE A 142 -4.86 3.53 8.05
N ALA A 143 -5.05 2.28 8.49
CA ALA A 143 -4.40 1.76 9.68
C ALA A 143 -2.90 1.49 9.41
N LYS A 144 -2.07 1.63 10.44
CA LYS A 144 -0.62 1.40 10.35
C LYS A 144 -0.27 -0.02 9.89
N VAL A 145 -1.02 -1.03 10.34
CA VAL A 145 -0.85 -2.40 9.87
C VAL A 145 -1.19 -2.58 8.38
N ASP A 146 -2.25 -1.94 7.89
CA ASP A 146 -2.66 -2.03 6.47
C ASP A 146 -1.59 -1.42 5.55
N ALA A 147 -1.00 -0.29 5.97
CA ALA A 147 0.11 0.35 5.26
C ALA A 147 1.36 -0.56 5.22
N LEU A 148 1.73 -1.16 6.36
CA LEU A 148 2.86 -2.09 6.44
C LEU A 148 2.62 -3.36 5.62
N MET A 149 1.42 -3.95 5.64
CA MET A 149 1.05 -5.09 4.79
C MET A 149 1.11 -4.75 3.31
N SER A 150 0.59 -3.57 2.93
CA SER A 150 0.62 -3.07 1.56
C SER A 150 2.05 -2.99 1.03
N LEU A 151 2.95 -2.33 1.77
CA LEU A 151 4.35 -2.21 1.40
C LEU A 151 5.06 -3.57 1.44
N SER A 152 4.92 -4.33 2.53
CA SER A 152 5.61 -5.62 2.71
C SER A 152 5.36 -6.60 1.56
N ARG A 153 4.11 -6.70 1.11
CA ARG A 153 3.72 -7.59 0.00
C ARG A 153 4.18 -7.07 -1.36
N ASN A 154 3.97 -5.79 -1.66
CA ASN A 154 4.27 -5.24 -2.99
C ASN A 154 5.75 -4.92 -3.20
N LEU A 155 6.52 -4.78 -2.12
CA LEU A 155 7.98 -4.77 -2.18
C LEU A 155 8.60 -6.18 -2.12
N ASN A 156 7.75 -7.22 -2.14
CA ASN A 156 8.13 -8.63 -2.16
C ASN A 156 9.10 -9.01 -1.03
N LEU A 157 8.85 -8.52 0.20
CA LEU A 157 9.72 -8.80 1.34
C LEU A 157 9.76 -10.31 1.64
N PRO A 158 10.94 -10.90 1.88
CA PRO A 158 11.06 -12.29 2.31
C PRO A 158 10.22 -12.55 3.57
N GLY A 159 9.44 -13.63 3.58
CA GLY A 159 8.57 -13.98 4.72
C GLY A 159 7.20 -13.28 4.76
N ALA A 160 6.95 -12.30 3.89
CA ALA A 160 5.62 -11.70 3.75
C ALA A 160 4.57 -12.75 3.33
N ALA A 161 3.36 -12.64 3.85
CA ALA A 161 2.32 -13.68 3.80
C ALA A 161 1.63 -13.83 2.41
N GLY A 162 2.21 -13.25 1.37
CA GLY A 162 1.76 -13.36 -0.04
C GLY A 162 2.63 -14.28 -0.91
N SER A 163 3.77 -14.77 -0.42
CA SER A 163 4.72 -15.55 -1.21
C SER A 163 4.34 -17.03 -1.35
N THR A 164 3.38 -17.33 -2.24
CA THR A 164 3.07 -18.67 -2.80
C THR A 164 2.17 -19.61 -1.97
N GLU A 165 0.88 -19.31 -1.88
CA GLU A 165 -0.17 -20.33 -1.64
C GLU A 165 -1.41 -20.14 -2.55
N GLN A 166 -1.16 -20.06 -3.86
CA GLN A 166 -2.23 -20.18 -4.87
C GLN A 166 -1.90 -21.30 -5.86
N ALA A 167 -1.96 -22.54 -5.37
CA ALA A 167 -1.76 -23.74 -6.16
C ALA A 167 -2.89 -24.76 -5.95
N THR A 168 -3.65 -24.99 -7.02
CA THR A 168 -4.35 -26.25 -7.31
C THR A 168 -5.43 -26.73 -6.32
N SER A 169 -6.64 -26.20 -6.49
CA SER A 169 -7.84 -27.03 -6.40
C SER A 169 -8.61 -26.98 -7.73
N GLU A 170 -8.20 -27.86 -8.66
CA GLU A 170 -9.04 -28.18 -9.82
C GLU A 170 -10.34 -28.85 -9.34
N PRO A 171 -11.53 -28.33 -9.70
CA PRO A 171 -12.73 -29.14 -9.61
C PRO A 171 -12.74 -30.11 -10.79
N THR A 172 -12.27 -31.34 -10.56
CA THR A 172 -12.50 -32.47 -11.48
C THR A 172 -14.01 -32.65 -11.67
N ALA A 173 -14.52 -32.28 -12.84
CA ALA A 173 -15.92 -32.47 -13.22
C ALA A 173 -16.00 -33.15 -14.60
N THR A 174 -15.75 -34.46 -14.62
CA THR A 174 -16.07 -35.31 -15.78
C THR A 174 -17.58 -35.47 -15.90
N ALA A 175 -18.20 -34.75 -16.84
CA ALA A 175 -19.54 -35.06 -17.32
C ALA A 175 -19.67 -34.73 -18.82
N SER A 176 -19.95 -35.75 -19.61
CA SER A 176 -20.09 -35.64 -21.07
C SER A 176 -21.45 -35.05 -21.49
N GLU A 177 -21.48 -34.53 -22.72
CA GLU A 177 -22.51 -34.80 -23.73
C GLU A 177 -23.62 -33.75 -24.05
N THR A 178 -23.69 -33.41 -25.35
CA THR A 178 -24.85 -32.95 -26.16
C THR A 178 -25.43 -31.51 -26.03
N ALA A 179 -24.82 -30.61 -26.81
CA ALA A 179 -25.40 -29.76 -27.86
C ALA A 179 -26.82 -29.10 -27.76
N ARG A 180 -26.79 -27.75 -27.79
CA ARG A 180 -27.68 -26.79 -28.55
C ARG A 180 -29.17 -26.61 -28.14
N PRO A 181 -29.82 -25.46 -28.50
CA PRO A 181 -29.30 -24.10 -28.64
C PRO A 181 -30.19 -22.99 -28.00
N ALA A 182 -29.61 -21.78 -27.93
CA ALA A 182 -30.22 -20.45 -27.76
C ALA A 182 -31.75 -20.29 -27.53
N THR A 183 -32.13 -19.55 -26.47
CA THR A 183 -33.30 -18.65 -26.53
C THR A 183 -33.10 -17.38 -25.70
N ARG A 184 -33.15 -16.23 -26.37
CA ARG A 184 -33.12 -14.89 -25.77
C ARG A 184 -34.46 -14.62 -25.04
N ARG A 185 -34.42 -14.17 -23.78
CA ARG A 185 -35.62 -13.62 -23.09
C ARG A 185 -35.32 -12.23 -22.53
N GLN A 186 -36.11 -11.26 -22.95
CA GLN A 186 -36.22 -9.92 -22.35
C GLN A 186 -37.39 -9.91 -21.36
N ALA A 187 -37.22 -9.30 -20.19
CA ALA A 187 -38.29 -8.88 -19.27
C ALA A 187 -37.70 -7.87 -18.26
N THR A 188 -37.83 -6.56 -18.51
CA THR A 188 -38.82 -5.65 -17.89
C THR A 188 -38.67 -5.45 -16.38
N ALA A 189 -38.27 -4.23 -16.00
CA ALA A 189 -38.15 -3.78 -14.61
C ALA A 189 -39.50 -3.67 -13.87
N ARG A 190 -39.48 -3.89 -12.55
CA ARG A 190 -40.50 -3.47 -11.58
C ARG A 190 -39.84 -3.07 -10.26
N PRO A 191 -40.27 -1.98 -9.60
CA PRO A 191 -39.80 -1.61 -8.26
C PRO A 191 -40.49 -2.48 -7.20
N LEU A 192 -39.82 -2.69 -6.06
CA LEU A 192 -40.32 -3.51 -4.95
C LEU A 192 -40.23 -2.71 -3.65
N MET A 193 -41.37 -2.41 -3.04
CA MET A 193 -41.43 -1.81 -1.69
C MET A 193 -41.15 -2.87 -0.62
N PHE A 194 -40.41 -2.51 0.42
CA PHE A 194 -40.29 -3.29 1.66
C PHE A 194 -41.06 -2.61 2.80
N PRO A 195 -41.99 -3.30 3.48
CA PRO A 195 -42.52 -2.86 4.77
C PRO A 195 -41.66 -3.34 5.95
N LEU A 196 -41.60 -2.52 6.99
CA LEU A 196 -40.96 -2.82 8.28
C LEU A 196 -41.74 -3.87 9.08
N ALA A 197 -41.02 -4.81 9.70
CA ALA A 197 -41.48 -5.53 10.90
C ALA A 197 -40.27 -6.07 11.70
N MET A 198 -40.04 -5.54 12.91
CA MET A 198 -39.20 -6.19 13.91
C MET A 198 -40.07 -6.79 15.01
N THR A 199 -39.85 -8.07 15.30
CA THR A 199 -40.33 -8.73 16.53
C THR A 199 -39.22 -9.62 17.07
N ALA A 200 -38.61 -9.22 18.18
CA ALA A 200 -37.66 -10.05 18.91
C ALA A 200 -38.39 -10.86 19.99
N LEU A 201 -38.04 -12.14 20.14
CA LEU A 201 -38.41 -12.95 21.31
C LEU A 201 -37.15 -13.61 21.88
N MET A 202 -36.93 -13.42 23.18
CA MET A 202 -35.85 -14.05 23.93
C MET A 202 -36.11 -15.53 24.18
N GLN A 203 -35.05 -16.33 24.34
CA GLN A 203 -35.11 -17.65 24.96
C GLN A 203 -33.95 -17.82 25.96
N PRO A 204 -34.18 -18.38 27.16
CA PRO A 204 -33.12 -18.73 28.11
C PRO A 204 -32.64 -20.18 27.92
N VAL A 205 -31.36 -20.44 28.18
CA VAL A 205 -30.77 -21.79 28.17
C VAL A 205 -30.91 -22.44 29.56
N LEU A 206 -31.36 -23.70 29.58
CA LEU A 206 -31.45 -24.54 30.78
C LEU A 206 -30.34 -25.60 30.79
N SER A 207 -29.67 -25.78 31.91
CA SER A 207 -28.64 -26.80 32.14
C SER A 207 -29.23 -28.11 32.67
N ILE A 208 -28.65 -29.26 32.31
CA ILE A 208 -28.97 -30.58 32.87
C ILE A 208 -27.66 -31.35 33.15
N PRO A 209 -27.46 -31.94 34.34
CA PRO A 209 -26.34 -32.84 34.64
C PRO A 209 -26.72 -34.32 34.45
N GLN A 210 -25.72 -35.19 34.32
CA GLN A 210 -25.88 -36.65 34.43
C GLN A 210 -24.80 -37.26 35.31
N GLU A 211 -25.21 -38.20 36.16
CA GLU A 211 -24.38 -38.85 37.17
C GLU A 211 -24.51 -40.38 37.09
N GLN A 212 -23.38 -41.04 37.23
CA GLN A 212 -23.17 -42.40 37.80
C GLN A 212 -23.45 -43.69 36.99
N SER A 213 -22.55 -44.64 37.25
CA SER A 213 -22.31 -45.99 36.70
C SER A 213 -23.14 -47.08 37.45
N PRO A 214 -22.81 -48.41 37.57
CA PRO A 214 -21.72 -49.25 37.01
C PRO A 214 -22.17 -50.66 36.50
N THR A 215 -21.24 -51.57 36.14
CA THR A 215 -21.08 -52.94 36.73
C THR A 215 -19.88 -53.73 36.12
N SER A 216 -19.27 -54.59 36.96
CA SER A 216 -18.02 -55.37 36.80
C SER A 216 -18.14 -56.70 36.02
N THR A 217 -17.01 -57.21 35.47
CA THR A 217 -16.51 -58.62 35.64
C THR A 217 -15.06 -58.74 35.13
N ALA A 218 -14.25 -59.64 35.72
CA ALA A 218 -12.78 -59.65 35.63
C ALA A 218 -12.15 -60.81 34.82
N ALA A 219 -10.90 -60.62 34.35
CA ALA A 219 -9.90 -61.66 34.10
C ALA A 219 -8.46 -61.09 33.94
N GLN A 220 -7.49 -61.78 34.53
CA GLN A 220 -6.02 -61.73 34.33
C GLN A 220 -5.53 -63.19 34.17
N PRO A 221 -4.29 -63.52 33.74
CA PRO A 221 -3.07 -62.70 33.55
C PRO A 221 -2.61 -62.69 32.06
N ASP A 222 -1.48 -62.16 31.59
CA ASP A 222 -0.08 -62.50 31.95
C ASP A 222 0.99 -61.62 31.28
N THR A 223 2.19 -61.62 31.86
CA THR A 223 3.54 -61.44 31.22
C THR A 223 3.92 -60.11 30.52
N VAL A 224 4.76 -59.36 31.25
CA VAL A 224 5.81 -58.40 30.84
C VAL A 224 6.12 -58.14 29.34
N ALA A 225 6.01 -56.86 28.94
CA ALA A 225 6.98 -56.17 28.07
C ALA A 225 6.84 -54.63 28.19
N ALA A 226 7.93 -53.91 27.93
CA ALA A 226 8.10 -52.46 28.05
C ALA A 226 7.02 -51.60 27.36
N THR A 227 6.83 -50.35 27.86
CA THR A 227 7.07 -49.08 27.11
C THR A 227 6.37 -47.87 27.78
N GLN A 228 7.02 -46.69 27.69
CA GLN A 228 6.51 -45.32 27.90
C GLN A 228 5.80 -44.96 29.23
N THR A 229 6.53 -44.21 30.06
CA THR A 229 5.93 -43.13 30.86
C THR A 229 5.79 -41.89 29.98
N GLU A 230 4.70 -41.78 29.22
CA GLU A 230 4.30 -40.49 28.64
C GLU A 230 3.51 -39.70 29.67
N GLN A 231 4.15 -38.68 30.24
CA GLN A 231 3.43 -37.61 30.94
C GLN A 231 2.72 -36.73 29.90
N PRO A 232 1.46 -36.34 30.11
CA PRO A 232 0.82 -35.32 29.28
C PRO A 232 1.41 -33.95 29.62
N GLN A 233 2.28 -33.43 28.75
CA GLN A 233 2.58 -32.01 28.64
C GLN A 233 2.07 -31.56 27.26
N GLU A 234 0.89 -30.95 27.19
CA GLU A 234 0.72 -29.49 27.31
C GLU A 234 1.33 -28.73 26.13
N ALA A 235 0.65 -28.85 24.98
CA ALA A 235 0.46 -27.85 23.93
C ALA A 235 1.48 -26.69 23.80
N GLU A 236 2.74 -27.01 23.50
CA GLU A 236 3.69 -26.05 22.92
C GLU A 236 3.37 -25.87 21.40
N SER A 237 2.16 -25.38 21.10
CA SER A 237 1.52 -25.55 19.79
C SER A 237 1.98 -24.53 18.73
N ILE A 238 3.07 -24.85 18.05
CA ILE A 238 3.48 -24.38 16.70
C ILE A 238 3.37 -22.85 16.49
N ALA A 239 4.09 -22.07 17.29
CA ALA A 239 4.39 -20.67 16.94
C ALA A 239 5.41 -20.63 15.77
N THR A 240 5.00 -20.01 14.65
CA THR A 240 5.88 -19.79 13.48
C THR A 240 7.02 -18.81 13.84
N PRO A 241 8.13 -18.80 13.07
CA PRO A 241 9.23 -17.85 13.31
C PRO A 241 8.75 -16.39 13.32
N ALA A 242 7.90 -16.01 12.36
CA ALA A 242 7.30 -14.67 12.27
C ALA A 242 6.47 -14.29 13.51
N SER A 243 5.59 -15.17 13.99
CA SER A 243 4.76 -14.87 15.16
C SER A 243 5.59 -14.77 16.45
N ARG A 244 6.67 -15.56 16.57
CA ARG A 244 7.61 -15.44 17.68
C ARG A 244 8.39 -14.13 17.63
N LEU A 245 8.96 -13.76 16.49
CA LEU A 245 9.70 -12.51 16.31
C LEU A 245 8.85 -11.30 16.72
N VAL A 246 7.61 -11.25 16.24
CA VAL A 246 6.66 -10.16 16.52
C VAL A 246 6.29 -10.13 18.01
N ALA A 247 6.03 -11.28 18.63
CA ALA A 247 5.69 -11.37 20.06
C ALA A 247 6.88 -11.11 21.01
N ASP A 248 8.10 -11.42 20.59
CA ASP A 248 9.32 -11.15 21.37
C ASP A 248 9.72 -9.66 21.32
N TYR A 249 9.34 -8.94 20.25
CA TYR A 249 9.72 -7.54 20.03
C TYR A 249 8.66 -6.52 20.45
N TYR A 250 7.39 -6.70 20.06
CA TYR A 250 6.34 -5.70 20.29
C TYR A 250 5.50 -6.00 21.54
N VAL A 251 5.31 -4.99 22.39
CA VAL A 251 4.50 -5.14 23.63
C VAL A 251 3.00 -5.28 23.37
N ASP A 252 2.55 -4.82 22.19
CA ASP A 252 1.18 -4.85 21.68
C ASP A 252 1.02 -5.85 20.52
N ALA A 253 1.89 -6.86 20.46
CA ALA A 253 1.87 -7.91 19.43
C ALA A 253 0.53 -8.66 19.35
N ASP A 254 -0.23 -8.73 20.46
CA ASP A 254 -1.56 -9.34 20.53
C ASP A 254 -2.63 -8.56 19.75
N GLN A 255 -2.38 -7.28 19.46
CA GLN A 255 -3.27 -6.44 18.65
C GLN A 255 -3.06 -6.62 17.14
N ILE A 256 -2.00 -7.30 16.71
CA ILE A 256 -1.69 -7.51 15.29
C ILE A 256 -2.63 -8.58 14.73
N PRO A 257 -3.44 -8.28 13.69
CA PRO A 257 -4.30 -9.28 13.07
C PRO A 257 -3.52 -10.51 12.59
N GLN A 258 -4.01 -11.71 12.85
CA GLN A 258 -3.30 -12.96 12.53
C GLN A 258 -2.84 -13.05 11.06
N HIS A 259 -3.63 -12.50 10.13
CA HIS A 259 -3.34 -12.47 8.69
C HIS A 259 -2.27 -11.44 8.27
N ALA A 260 -1.82 -10.59 9.21
CA ALA A 260 -0.81 -9.55 9.03
C ALA A 260 0.54 -9.90 9.68
N VAL A 261 0.57 -10.86 10.61
CA VAL A 261 1.76 -11.20 11.42
C VAL A 261 3.00 -11.49 10.57
N GLY A 262 2.85 -12.24 9.47
CA GLY A 262 3.95 -12.52 8.54
C GLY A 262 4.46 -11.26 7.82
N ASP A 263 3.55 -10.38 7.39
CA ASP A 263 3.90 -9.15 6.70
C ASP A 263 4.58 -8.13 7.63
N VAL A 264 4.11 -8.04 8.88
CA VAL A 264 4.72 -7.19 9.93
C VAL A 264 6.08 -7.74 10.35
N ALA A 265 6.24 -9.06 10.51
CA ALA A 265 7.54 -9.67 10.76
C ALA A 265 8.53 -9.35 9.65
N ALA A 266 8.15 -9.55 8.39
CA ALA A 266 8.98 -9.24 7.22
C ALA A 266 9.34 -7.74 7.15
N ALA A 267 8.39 -6.83 7.42
CA ALA A 267 8.65 -5.39 7.49
C ALA A 267 9.58 -5.00 8.66
N THR A 268 9.50 -5.74 9.77
CA THR A 268 10.38 -5.58 10.94
C THR A 268 11.81 -6.02 10.61
N GLU A 269 11.99 -7.21 10.02
CA GLU A 269 13.29 -7.74 9.59
C GLU A 269 13.94 -6.93 8.46
N ALA A 270 13.13 -6.32 7.58
CA ALA A 270 13.59 -5.47 6.49
C ALA A 270 13.88 -4.02 6.91
N GLY A 271 13.67 -3.66 8.19
CA GLY A 271 13.91 -2.31 8.71
C GLY A 271 12.91 -1.24 8.26
N LEU A 272 11.73 -1.64 7.77
CA LEU A 272 10.68 -0.71 7.29
C LEU A 272 9.88 -0.06 8.42
N VAL A 273 9.77 -0.73 9.57
CA VAL A 273 8.95 -0.23 10.68
C VAL A 273 9.68 0.91 11.39
N VAL A 274 8.98 2.02 11.58
CA VAL A 274 9.44 3.16 12.40
C VAL A 274 8.38 3.48 13.44
N ASN A 275 8.77 3.43 14.72
CA ASN A 275 7.86 3.59 15.85
C ASN A 275 8.37 4.68 16.79
N HIS A 276 7.52 5.67 17.06
CA HIS A 276 7.80 6.80 17.92
C HIS A 276 6.64 6.99 18.91
N PRO A 277 6.89 7.24 20.21
CA PRO A 277 8.21 7.46 20.82
C PRO A 277 8.91 6.16 21.25
N GLU A 278 8.20 5.03 21.30
CA GLU A 278 8.70 3.75 21.83
C GLU A 278 8.87 2.74 20.67
N PRO A 279 10.10 2.33 20.30
CA PRO A 279 10.35 1.46 19.15
C PRO A 279 9.60 0.12 19.20
N ASN A 280 9.38 -0.40 20.40
CA ASN A 280 8.72 -1.67 20.71
C ASN A 280 7.19 -1.57 20.89
N VAL A 281 6.57 -0.45 20.52
CA VAL A 281 5.10 -0.30 20.46
C VAL A 281 4.70 -0.04 19.01
N LEU A 282 3.90 -0.92 18.40
CA LEU A 282 3.56 -0.81 16.99
C LEU A 282 2.34 0.07 16.72
N GLU A 283 1.32 0.00 17.58
CA GLU A 283 -0.02 0.58 17.42
C GLU A 283 -0.73 0.15 16.11
N PRO A 284 -0.83 -1.17 15.81
CA PRO A 284 -1.17 -1.68 14.48
C PRO A 284 -2.53 -1.20 13.95
N ASN A 285 -3.51 -1.04 14.85
CA ASN A 285 -4.88 -0.70 14.51
C ASN A 285 -5.17 0.81 14.53
N GLN A 286 -4.17 1.66 14.86
CA GLN A 286 -4.35 3.11 14.82
C GLN A 286 -4.18 3.66 13.40
N PRO A 287 -4.88 4.76 13.05
CA PRO A 287 -4.61 5.50 11.83
C PRO A 287 -3.16 6.00 11.80
N VAL A 288 -2.44 5.70 10.72
CA VAL A 288 -1.05 6.16 10.57
C VAL A 288 -1.00 7.66 10.30
N SER A 289 -0.14 8.37 11.02
CA SER A 289 0.09 9.79 10.82
C SER A 289 0.94 10.07 9.57
N ARG A 290 0.85 11.28 9.00
CA ARG A 290 1.69 11.71 7.87
C ARG A 290 3.18 11.66 8.20
N GLY A 291 3.55 11.93 9.46
CA GLY A 291 4.91 11.83 9.98
C GLY A 291 5.43 10.38 10.01
N GLU A 292 4.63 9.44 10.53
CA GLU A 292 4.97 8.02 10.50
C GLU A 292 5.01 7.46 9.08
N MET A 293 4.03 7.80 8.25
CA MET A 293 3.98 7.37 6.84
C MET A 293 5.22 7.85 6.08
N ALA A 294 5.68 9.09 6.31
CA ALA A 294 6.94 9.57 5.74
C ALA A 294 8.16 8.77 6.25
N ALA A 295 8.19 8.37 7.51
CA ALA A 295 9.27 7.56 8.06
C ALA A 295 9.29 6.14 7.47
N ILE A 296 8.13 5.49 7.36
CA ILE A 296 7.96 4.15 6.79
C ILE A 296 8.30 4.17 5.28
N LEU A 297 7.79 5.14 4.51
CA LEU A 297 8.11 5.27 3.08
C LEU A 297 9.60 5.56 2.85
N HIS A 298 10.24 6.34 3.72
CA HIS A 298 11.68 6.54 3.67
C HIS A 298 12.43 5.22 3.85
N GLN A 299 12.10 4.41 4.87
CA GLN A 299 12.76 3.10 5.05
C GLN A 299 12.48 2.15 3.89
N ALA A 300 11.26 2.13 3.35
CA ALA A 300 10.90 1.33 2.18
C ALA A 300 11.74 1.68 0.93
N LEU A 301 12.12 2.95 0.77
CA LEU A 301 12.99 3.42 -0.32
C LEU A 301 14.48 3.19 -0.04
N VAL A 302 14.91 3.25 1.23
CA VAL A 302 16.25 2.80 1.66
C VAL A 302 16.43 1.31 1.39
N TYR A 303 15.43 0.49 1.70
CA TYR A 303 15.41 -0.95 1.40
C TYR A 303 15.56 -1.24 -0.11
N GLN A 304 14.95 -0.42 -0.96
CA GLN A 304 15.12 -0.49 -2.42
C GLN A 304 16.47 0.06 -2.93
N ASN A 305 17.37 0.52 -2.06
CA ASN A 305 18.62 1.23 -2.41
C ASN A 305 18.37 2.49 -3.26
N ARG A 306 17.22 3.15 -3.05
CA ARG A 306 16.83 4.39 -3.77
C ARG A 306 17.06 5.65 -2.95
N LEU A 307 17.22 5.53 -1.63
CA LEU A 307 17.63 6.61 -0.73
C LEU A 307 18.77 6.12 0.18
N GLU A 308 19.61 7.05 0.60
CA GLU A 308 20.62 6.78 1.63
C GLU A 308 19.95 6.64 3.01
N PRO A 309 20.43 5.73 3.88
CA PRO A 309 19.93 5.60 5.25
C PRO A 309 20.23 6.87 6.07
N LEU A 310 19.36 7.20 7.03
CA LEU A 310 19.67 8.28 7.98
C LEU A 310 20.97 7.97 8.77
N PRO A 311 21.83 8.98 9.01
CA PRO A 311 23.01 8.85 9.86
C PRO A 311 22.67 8.27 11.23
N ALA A 312 23.60 7.52 11.83
CA ALA A 312 23.36 6.86 13.12
C ALA A 312 23.26 7.84 14.30
N GLU A 313 23.84 9.03 14.14
CA GLU A 313 23.81 10.15 15.09
C GLU A 313 22.52 10.98 15.03
N GLU A 314 21.69 10.84 14.00
CA GLU A 314 20.38 11.52 13.94
C GLU A 314 19.43 10.89 14.96
N PRO A 315 18.86 11.65 15.92
CA PRO A 315 18.01 11.07 16.97
C PRO A 315 16.83 10.26 16.44
N ALA A 316 16.31 10.63 15.26
CA ALA A 316 15.22 9.93 14.59
C ALA A 316 15.59 8.50 14.13
N ALA A 317 16.87 8.19 13.97
CA ALA A 317 17.35 6.86 13.62
C ALA A 317 17.07 5.82 14.73
N ASN A 318 16.91 6.25 15.98
CA ASN A 318 16.59 5.35 17.11
C ASN A 318 15.14 4.82 17.08
N TYR A 319 14.28 5.39 16.24
CA TYR A 319 12.89 4.93 16.04
C TYR A 319 12.78 3.86 14.95
N ILE A 320 13.85 3.63 14.16
CA ILE A 320 13.89 2.60 13.13
C ILE A 320 14.07 1.24 13.81
N VAL A 321 13.11 0.35 13.58
CA VAL A 321 13.10 -1.00 14.14
C VAL A 321 13.93 -1.96 13.26
N GLY A 322 14.51 -3.00 13.86
CA GLY A 322 15.17 -4.09 13.12
C GLY A 322 16.53 -3.74 12.50
N ARG A 323 17.19 -2.70 13.02
CA ARG A 323 18.47 -2.16 12.52
C ARG A 323 19.71 -2.80 13.16
#